data_AF-A0A317KF67-F1
#
_entry.id   AF-A0A317KF67-F1
#
_cell.length_a   1.000
_cell.length_b   1.000
_cell.length_c   1.000
_cell.angle_alpha   90.00
_cell.angle_beta   90.00
_cell.angle_gamma   90.00
#
_symmetry.space_group_name_H-M   'P 1'
#
loop_
_entity.id
_entity.type
_entity.pdbx_description
1 polymer ?
#
loop_
_entity_poly.entity_id
_entity_poly.type
_entity_poly.pdbx_seq_one_letter_code
_entity_poly.pdbx_strand_id
1 'polypeptide(L)' 'MRNLEFLWKDATSGGGGCPALYRTEGGYVVQGIKLDDETRAQLRQLADNEDGVFVPSNVLDRLREMG' A
#
# COMPACT_ATOMS: atom_id res chain seq x y z
N MET A 1 -16.45 -9.09 3.75
CA MET A 1 -15.12 -9.44 3.18
C MET A 1 -15.01 -8.70 1.85
N ARG A 2 -13.89 -8.02 1.56
CA ARG A 2 -13.70 -7.32 0.29
C ARG A 2 -13.09 -8.26 -0.75
N ASN A 3 -13.56 -8.20 -2.00
CA ASN A 3 -12.91 -8.87 -3.11
C ASN A 3 -11.71 -8.02 -3.55
N LEU A 4 -10.52 -8.65 -3.63
CA LEU A 4 -9.27 -8.00 -4.00
C LEU A 4 -8.80 -8.56 -5.34
N GLU A 5 -8.68 -7.69 -6.33
CA GLU A 5 -8.04 -7.99 -7.61
C GLU A 5 -6.58 -7.54 -7.53
N PHE A 6 -5.64 -8.46 -7.66
CA PHE A 6 -4.21 -8.13 -7.70
C PHE A 6 -3.88 -7.36 -8.98
N LEU A 7 -3.19 -6.23 -8.83
CA LEU A 7 -2.74 -5.42 -9.97
C LEU A 7 -1.26 -5.68 -10.27
N TRP A 8 -0.38 -5.23 -9.37
CA TRP A 8 1.05 -5.44 -9.47
C TRP A 8 1.71 -5.31 -8.10
N LYS A 9 3.00 -5.68 -8.05
CA LYS A 9 3.87 -5.55 -6.89
C LYS A 9 5.12 -4.76 -7.25
N ASP A 10 5.90 -4.41 -6.24
CA ASP A 10 7.23 -3.81 -6.40
C ASP A 10 8.07 -4.60 -7.43
N ALA A 11 8.51 -3.90 -8.48
CA ALA A 11 9.22 -4.46 -9.63
C ALA A 11 10.63 -4.98 -9.30
N THR A 12 11.22 -4.55 -8.17
CA THR A 12 12.56 -4.99 -7.75
C THR A 12 12.53 -6.07 -6.67
N SER A 13 11.33 -6.52 -6.25
CA SER A 13 11.17 -7.48 -5.16
C SER A 13 11.45 -8.94 -5.60
N GLY A 14 12.70 -9.37 -5.42
CA GLY A 14 13.18 -10.74 -5.68
C GLY A 14 13.13 -11.72 -4.49
N GLY A 15 12.78 -11.26 -3.28
CA GLY A 15 12.73 -12.04 -2.04
C GLY A 15 11.45 -11.80 -1.21
N GLY A 16 11.23 -12.64 -0.19
CA GLY A 16 9.97 -12.77 0.56
C GLY A 16 9.43 -11.48 1.19
N GLY A 17 8.14 -11.21 0.94
CA GLY A 17 7.40 -10.03 1.41
C GLY A 17 7.49 -8.87 0.43
N CYS A 18 6.57 -8.78 -0.53
CA CYS A 18 6.60 -7.76 -1.58
C CYS A 18 5.43 -6.78 -1.42
N PRO A 19 5.69 -5.47 -1.29
CA PRO A 19 4.66 -4.46 -1.38
C PRO A 19 3.84 -4.58 -2.67
N ALA A 20 2.52 -4.45 -2.57
CA ALA A 20 1.60 -4.75 -3.67
C ALA A 20 0.35 -3.87 -3.64
N LEU A 21 -0.25 -3.71 -4.82
CA LEU A 21 -1.49 -2.96 -5.00
C LEU A 21 -2.61 -3.88 -5.49
N TYR A 22 -3.78 -3.71 -4.89
CA TYR A 22 -4.99 -4.44 -5.24
C TYR A 22 -6.12 -3.45 -5.54
N ARG A 23 -6.96 -3.76 -6.54
CA ARG A 23 -8.22 -3.07 -6.79
C ARG A 23 -9.32 -3.72 -5.97
N THR A 24 -10.24 -2.90 -5.46
CA THR A 24 -11.45 -3.37 -4.78
C THR A 24 -12.61 -2.42 -5.07
N GLU A 25 -13.81 -2.77 -4.61
CA GLU A 25 -14.97 -1.89 -4.75
C GLU A 25 -14.73 -0.58 -4.01
N GLY A 26 -14.85 0.55 -4.73
CA GLY A 26 -14.68 1.89 -4.17
C GLY A 26 -13.23 2.36 -4.00
N GLY A 27 -12.21 1.58 -4.40
CA GLY A 27 -10.83 2.04 -4.34
C GLY A 27 -9.77 0.96 -4.45
N TYR A 28 -8.69 1.13 -3.68
CA TYR A 28 -7.51 0.28 -3.72
C TYR A 28 -7.11 -0.17 -2.31
N VAL A 29 -6.47 -1.33 -2.22
CA VAL A 29 -5.79 -1.81 -1.01
C VAL A 29 -4.29 -1.87 -1.29
N VAL A 30 -3.50 -1.33 -0.36
CA VAL A 30 -2.05 -1.29 -0.45
C VAL A 30 -1.46 -2.21 0.61
N GLN A 31 -0.69 -3.20 0.18
CA GLN A 31 0.15 -3.99 1.07
C GLN A 31 1.55 -3.36 1.10
N GLY A 32 2.06 -3.11 2.29
CA GLY A 32 3.38 -2.49 2.49
C GLY A 32 4.09 -2.98 3.75
N ILE A 33 5.19 -2.31 4.07
CA ILE A 33 5.98 -2.57 5.27
C ILE A 33 5.39 -1.76 6.43
N LYS A 34 5.22 -2.40 7.59
CA LYS A 34 4.72 -1.72 8.79
C LYS A 34 5.70 -0.62 9.21
N LEU A 35 5.17 0.54 9.58
CA LEU A 35 5.95 1.64 10.13
C LEU A 35 6.36 1.34 11.58
N ASP A 36 7.54 1.83 11.98
CA ASP A 36 7.87 1.93 13.41
C ASP A 36 7.04 3.01 14.11
N ASP A 37 7.03 3.00 15.44
CA ASP A 37 6.18 3.87 16.24
C ASP A 37 6.55 5.36 16.06
N GLU A 38 7.83 5.67 15.87
CA GLU A 38 8.31 7.05 15.66
C GLU A 38 7.82 7.60 14.31
N THR A 39 7.91 6.81 13.24
CA THR A 39 7.43 7.20 11.91
C THR A 39 5.91 7.25 11.88
N ARG A 40 5.24 6.28 12.50
CA ARG A 40 3.77 6.23 12.61
C ARG A 40 3.22 7.44 13.36
N ALA A 41 3.91 7.92 14.40
CA ALA A 41 3.51 9.10 15.17
C ALA A 41 3.55 10.42 14.36
N GLN A 42 4.23 10.44 13.21
CA GLN A 42 4.25 11.60 12.30
C GLN A 42 2.99 11.70 11.43
N LEU A 43 2.13 10.67 11.40
CA LEU A 43 0.87 10.70 10.67
C LEU A 43 -0.10 11.71 11.31
N ARG A 44 -0.79 12.50 10.48
CA ARG A 44 -1.66 13.57 10.95
C ARG A 44 -3.07 13.04 11.23
N GLN A 45 -3.61 13.35 12.41
CA GLN A 45 -5.02 13.07 12.79
C GLN A 45 -5.42 11.59 12.66
N LEU A 46 -4.48 10.68 12.93
CA LEU A 46 -4.72 9.24 12.79
C LEU A 46 -5.84 8.76 13.73
N ALA A 47 -6.96 8.32 13.16
CA ALA A 47 -8.07 7.75 13.92
C ALA A 47 -7.78 6.29 14.35
N ASP A 48 -8.57 5.78 15.30
CA ASP A 48 -8.38 4.41 15.84
C ASP A 48 -8.47 3.31 14.78
N ASN A 49 -9.18 3.57 13.67
CA ASN A 49 -9.36 2.65 12.55
C ASN A 49 -8.45 2.96 11.34
N GLU A 50 -7.45 3.81 11.52
CA GLU A 50 -6.49 4.19 10.49
C GLU A 50 -5.07 3.72 10.85
N ASP A 51 -4.31 3.35 9.82
CA ASP A 51 -2.89 3.03 9.97
C ASP A 51 -2.11 3.31 8.68
N GLY A 52 -0.79 3.36 8.79
CA GLY A 52 0.12 3.60 7.68
C GLY A 52 1.02 2.40 7.39
N VAL A 53 1.32 2.20 6.11
CA VAL A 53 2.38 1.28 5.65
C VAL A 53 3.29 2.02 4.68
N PHE A 54 4.56 1.66 4.70
CA PHE A 54 5.51 2.11 3.69
C PHE A 54 5.39 1.26 2.43
N VAL A 55 5.33 1.91 1.26
CA VAL A 55 5.47 1.28 -0.04
C VAL A 55 6.43 2.08 -0.92
N PRO A 56 7.28 1.44 -1.73
CA PRO A 56 8.08 2.14 -2.73
C PRO A 56 7.19 2.79 -3.80
N SER A 57 7.61 3.93 -4.34
CA SER A 57 6.80 4.72 -5.29
C SER A 57 6.33 3.92 -6.51
N ASN A 58 7.14 2.98 -7.00
CA ASN A 58 6.80 2.15 -8.16
C ASN A 58 5.55 1.28 -7.97
N VAL A 59 5.12 1.05 -6.71
CA VAL A 59 3.85 0.39 -6.39
C VAL A 59 2.66 1.29 -6.76
N LEU A 60 2.82 2.62 -6.69
CA LEU A 60 1.76 3.59 -6.97
C LEU A 60 1.91 4.28 -8.32
N ASP A 61 3.12 4.40 -8.87
CA ASP A 61 3.39 5.19 -10.08
C ASP A 61 2.52 4.78 -11.28
N ARG A 62 2.32 3.47 -11.45
CA ARG A 62 1.50 2.92 -12.54
C ARG A 62 0.02 3.26 -12.44
N LEU A 63 -0.49 3.70 -11.29
CA LEU A 63 -1.87 4.18 -11.17
C LEU A 63 -2.13 5.39 -12.09
N ARG A 64 -1.12 6.24 -12.28
CA ARG A 64 -1.23 7.43 -13.14
C ARG A 64 -1.38 7.08 -14.62
N GLU A 65 -0.88 5.92 -15.02
CA GLU A 65 -0.95 5.41 -16.39
C GLU A 65 -2.30 4.74 -16.70
N MET A 66 -3.14 4.51 -15.69
CA MET A 66 -4.47 3.91 -15.84
C MET A 66 -5.59 4.94 -16.11
N GLY A 67 -5.28 6.23 -16.11
CA GLY A 67 -6.19 7.33 -16.45
C GLY A 67 -5.94 7.86 -17.85
#